data_AF-A0A8W8K3D6-F1
#
_entry.id   AF-A0A8W8K3D6-F1
#
_cell.length_a   1.000
_cell.length_b   1.000
_cell.length_c   1.000
_cell.angle_alpha   90.00
_cell.angle_beta   90.00
_cell.angle_gamma   90.00
#
_symmetry.space_group_name_H-M   'P 1'
#
loop_
_entity.id
_entity.type
_entity.pdbx_description
1 polymer ?
#
loop_
_entity_poly.entity_id
_entity_poly.type
_entity_poly.pdbx_seq_one_letter_code
_entity_poly.pdbx_strand_id
1 'polypeptide(L)' 'DPQGVLRDECIEKNAKCQELKDILDKCNERVAVNPAIEEETCEEELIDFVHCVDHCVSKSLFSKLV' A
#
# COMPACT_ATOMS: atom_id res chain seq x y z
N ASP A 1 -15.82 -7.68 6.88
CA ASP A 1 -14.46 -8.24 6.98
C ASP A 1 -13.59 -7.26 7.78
N PRO A 2 -13.09 -7.64 8.98
CA PRO A 2 -12.25 -6.77 9.82
C PRO A 2 -10.92 -6.40 9.17
N GLN A 3 -10.44 -7.18 8.19
CA GLN A 3 -9.20 -6.90 7.48
C GLN A 3 -9.27 -5.59 6.68
N GLY A 4 -10.35 -5.36 5.93
CA GLY A 4 -10.53 -4.13 5.15
C GLY A 4 -10.50 -2.87 6.02
N VAL A 5 -11.29 -2.84 7.10
CA VAL A 5 -11.36 -1.69 8.01
C VAL A 5 -9.99 -1.39 8.63
N LEU A 6 -9.26 -2.41 9.07
CA LEU A 6 -7.94 -2.22 9.65
C LEU A 6 -6.90 -1.77 8.62
N ARG A 7 -7.01 -2.20 7.36
CA ARG A 7 -6.16 -1.71 6.27
C ARG A 7 -6.39 -0.23 6.05
N ASP A 8 -7.63 0.20 5.93
CA ASP A 8 -7.98 1.62 5.75
C ASP A 8 -7.46 2.48 6.91
N GLU A 9 -7.68 2.04 8.16
CA GLU A 9 -7.15 2.72 9.33
C GLU A 9 -5.61 2.81 9.33
N CYS A 10 -4.92 1.74 8.92
CA CYS A 10 -3.47 1.72 8.83
C CYS A 10 -2.93 2.61 7.73
N ILE A 11 -3.65 2.72 6.60
CA ILE A 11 -3.30 3.65 5.52
C ILE A 11 -3.49 5.10 5.99
N GLU A 12 -4.59 5.41 6.69
CA GLU A 12 -4.90 6.78 7.12
C GLU A 12 -4.05 7.27 8.31
N LYS A 13 -3.70 6.38 9.25
CA LYS A 13 -3.06 6.77 10.52
C LYS A 13 -1.54 6.59 10.52
N ASN A 14 -0.99 5.80 9.61
CA ASN A 14 0.45 5.55 9.56
C ASN A 14 1.13 6.44 8.50
N ALA A 15 1.83 7.49 8.98
CA ALA A 15 2.53 8.44 8.11
C ALA A 15 3.50 7.76 7.12
N LYS A 16 4.19 6.68 7.53
CA LYS A 16 5.08 5.93 6.62
C LYS A 16 4.30 5.25 5.51
N CYS A 17 3.14 4.68 5.82
CA CYS A 17 2.33 4.02 4.79
C CYS A 17 1.67 5.05 3.86
N GLN A 18 1.36 6.25 4.35
CA GLN A 18 0.91 7.37 3.50
C GLN A 18 2.00 7.82 2.53
N GLU A 19 3.23 8.02 3.02
CA GLU A 19 4.37 8.39 2.16
C GLU A 19 4.61 7.33 1.07
N LEU A 20 4.61 6.05 1.42
CA LEU A 20 4.76 4.95 0.46
C LEU A 20 3.59 4.88 -0.54
N LYS A 21 2.37 5.23 -0.09
CA LYS A 21 1.22 5.33 -0.99
C LYS A 21 1.39 6.46 -2.00
N ASP A 22 1.86 7.64 -1.57
CA ASP A 22 2.12 8.76 -2.47
C ASP A 22 3.20 8.42 -3.52
N ILE A 23 4.21 7.62 -3.15
CA ILE A 23 5.25 7.15 -4.07
C ILE A 23 4.65 6.17 -5.09
N LEU A 24 3.87 5.18 -4.62
CA LEU A 24 3.16 4.23 -5.49
C LEU A 24 2.22 4.94 -6.47
N ASP A 25 1.46 5.93 -6.01
CA ASP A 25 0.51 6.67 -6.85
C ASP A 25 1.25 7.47 -7.94
N LYS A 26 2.38 8.11 -7.60
CA LYS A 26 3.25 8.78 -8.60
C LYS A 26 3.82 7.82 -9.64
N CYS A 27 4.20 6.60 -9.23
CA CYS A 27 4.63 5.58 -10.18
C CYS A 27 3.49 5.17 -11.11
N ASN A 28 2.30 4.89 -10.55
CA ASN A 28 1.13 4.51 -11.34
C ASN A 28 0.74 5.60 -12.33
N GLU A 29 0.78 6.87 -11.93
CA GLU A 29 0.57 8.01 -12.82
C GLU A 29 1.58 7.99 -13.96
N ARG A 30 2.88 7.86 -13.67
CA ARG A 30 3.96 7.82 -14.68
C ARG A 30 3.77 6.70 -15.71
N VAL A 31 3.49 5.48 -15.24
CA VAL A 31 3.29 4.30 -16.10
C VAL A 31 2.00 4.42 -16.92
N ALA A 32 0.94 5.03 -16.38
CA ALA A 32 -0.32 5.22 -17.09
C ALA A 32 -0.23 6.19 -18.27
N VAL A 33 0.60 7.25 -18.18
CA VAL A 33 0.72 8.25 -19.26
C VAL A 33 1.71 7.84 -20.35
N ASN A 34 2.64 6.93 -20.06
CA ASN A 34 3.72 6.61 -20.97
C ASN A 34 3.77 5.12 -21.33
N PRO A 35 2.95 4.68 -22.29
CA PRO A 35 2.97 3.29 -22.77
C PRO A 35 4.30 2.87 -23.39
N ALA A 36 5.24 3.79 -23.64
CA ALA A 36 6.58 3.45 -24.14
C ALA A 36 7.56 3.05 -23.02
N ILE A 37 7.19 3.17 -21.74
CA ILE A 37 7.98 2.63 -20.62
C ILE A 37 7.54 1.19 -20.33
N GLU A 38 7.49 0.35 -21.37
CA GLU A 38 6.97 -1.04 -21.27
C GLU A 38 7.72 -1.92 -20.26
N GLU A 39 8.92 -1.51 -19.84
CA GLU A 39 9.75 -2.23 -18.85
C GLU A 39 9.59 -1.73 -17.41
N GLU A 40 8.98 -0.56 -17.18
CA GLU A 40 8.78 -0.06 -15.81
C GLU A 40 7.51 -0.62 -15.20
N THR A 41 7.65 -1.25 -14.04
CA THR A 41 6.53 -1.67 -13.19
C THR A 41 6.61 -0.95 -11.86
N CYS A 42 5.46 -0.75 -11.21
CA CYS A 42 5.38 -0.19 -9.85
C CYS A 42 5.39 -1.29 -8.78
N GLU A 43 6.03 -2.44 -9.06
CA GLU A 43 6.01 -3.60 -8.17
C GLU A 43 6.80 -3.35 -6.88
N GLU A 44 7.92 -2.64 -6.96
CA GLU A 44 8.72 -2.26 -5.80
C GLU A 44 7.92 -1.39 -4.83
N GLU A 45 7.31 -0.30 -5.34
CA GLU A 45 6.49 0.60 -4.53
C GLU A 45 5.24 -0.09 -3.97
N LEU A 46 4.65 -1.03 -4.74
CA LEU A 46 3.51 -1.82 -4.29
C LEU A 46 3.91 -2.72 -3.12
N ILE A 47 5.03 -3.43 -3.23
CA ILE A 47 5.53 -4.32 -2.17
C ILE A 47 5.84 -3.51 -0.90
N ASP A 48 6.51 -2.36 -1.04
CA ASP A 48 6.82 -1.49 0.10
C ASP A 48 5.56 -0.99 0.81
N PHE A 49 4.58 -0.49 0.04
CA PHE A 49 3.30 -0.04 0.58
C PHE A 49 2.55 -1.18 1.29
N VAL A 50 2.42 -2.33 0.64
CA VAL A 50 1.74 -3.50 1.21
C VAL A 50 2.44 -3.99 2.47
N HIS A 51 3.77 -4.06 2.46
CA HIS A 51 4.55 -4.46 3.63
C HIS A 51 4.30 -3.53 4.83
N CYS A 52 4.24 -2.22 4.59
CA CYS A 52 3.92 -1.24 5.63
C CYS A 52 2.52 -1.46 6.21
N VAL A 53 1.52 -1.61 5.34
CA VAL A 53 0.12 -1.82 5.75
C VAL A 53 -0.03 -3.13 6.51
N ASP A 54 0.53 -4.23 6.01
CA ASP A 54 0.42 -5.54 6.66
C ASP A 54 1.17 -5.57 8.01
N HIS A 55 2.33 -4.92 8.11
CA HIS A 55 3.01 -4.75 9.38
C HIS A 55 2.14 -3.99 10.41
N CYS A 56 1.41 -2.96 9.97
CA CYS A 56 0.48 -2.23 10.82
C CYS A 56 -0.74 -3.09 11.22
N VAL A 57 -1.39 -3.73 10.25
CA VAL A 57 -2.62 -4.51 10.42
C VAL A 57 -2.39 -5.75 11.28
N SER A 58 -1.23 -6.41 11.15
CA SER A 58 -0.88 -7.62 11.90
C SER A 58 -0.97 -7.45 13.42
N LYS A 59 -0.84 -6.22 13.92
CA LYS A 59 -0.93 -5.88 15.36
C LYS A 59 -2.32 -6.08 15.95
N SER A 60 -3.37 -6.09 15.13
CA SER A 60 -4.77 -6.11 15.60
C SER A 60 -5.70 -7.01 14.81
N LEU A 61 -5.31 -7.49 13.62
CA LEU A 61 -6.17 -8.33 12.80
C LEU A 61 -6.42 -9.70 13.44
N PHE A 62 -5.37 -10.39 13.88
CA PHE A 62 -5.48 -11.75 14.40
C PHE A 62 -6.31 -11.86 15.69
N SER A 63 -6.45 -10.77 16.46
CA SER A 63 -7.34 -10.77 17.64
C SER A 63 -8.82 -10.64 17.29
N LYS A 64 -9.15 -10.33 16.02
CA LYS A 64 -10.52 -10.22 15.50
C LYS A 64 -10.93 -11.43 14.65
N LEU A 65 -10.03 -12.39 14.47
CA LEU A 65 -10.30 -13.66 13.78
C LEU A 65 -10.70 -14.69 14.85
N VAL A 66 -11.90 -15.24 14.74
CA VAL A 66 -12.44 -16.33 15.57
C VAL A 66 -12.55 -17.57 14.70
#